data_AF-A0AAN5HXS1-F1
#
_entry.id   AF-A0AAN5HXS1-F1
#
_cell.length_a   1.000
_cell.length_b   1.000
_cell.length_c   1.000
_cell.angle_alpha   90.00
_cell.angle_beta   90.00
_cell.angle_gamma   90.00
#
_symmetry.space_group_name_H-M   'P 1'
#
loop_
_entity.id
_entity.type
_entity.pdbx_description
1 polymer ?
#
loop_
_entity_poly.entity_id
_entity_poly.type
_entity_poly.pdbx_seq_one_letter_code
_entity_poly.pdbx_strand_id
1 'polypeptide(L)'
;STNEKWQSHRKIITPTFHVNILKEFKGVFITQGRVLADQLDHVADTGREVDIFPFLKRCTLDIISETAMGTPLNAQTGGHVEYCDAVSELTNLVSEHFR
;
A
#
# COMPACT_ATOMS: atom_id res chain seq x y z
N SER A 1 11.41 8.60 -19.12
CA SER A 1 12.71 7.88 -19.14
C SER A 1 13.09 7.54 -20.58
N THR A 2 14.35 7.71 -20.97
CA THR A 2 14.86 7.25 -22.28
C THR A 2 14.90 5.72 -22.33
N ASN A 3 14.89 5.15 -23.54
CA ASN A 3 14.79 3.70 -23.77
C ASN A 3 15.89 2.91 -23.01
N GLU A 4 17.14 3.34 -23.09
CA GLU A 4 18.27 2.69 -22.39
C GLU A 4 18.16 2.76 -20.87
N LYS A 5 17.76 3.91 -20.31
CA LYS A 5 17.57 4.07 -18.86
C LYS A 5 16.44 3.17 -18.35
N TRP A 6 15.33 3.10 -19.07
CA TRP A 6 14.21 2.23 -18.72
C TRP A 6 14.60 0.75 -18.80
N GLN A 7 15.33 0.33 -19.84
CA GLN A 7 15.81 -1.04 -19.97
C GLN A 7 16.72 -1.44 -18.81
N SER A 8 17.67 -0.57 -18.44
CA SER A 8 18.57 -0.78 -17.31
C SER A 8 17.82 -0.95 -15.99
N HIS A 9 16.89 -0.02 -15.67
CA HIS A 9 16.08 -0.12 -14.45
C HIS A 9 15.22 -1.39 -14.42
N ARG A 10 14.58 -1.72 -15.55
CA ARG A 10 13.71 -2.91 -15.63
C ARG A 10 14.50 -4.20 -15.42
N LYS A 11 15.75 -4.28 -15.89
CA LYS A 11 16.63 -5.43 -15.67
C LYS A 11 16.93 -5.66 -14.18
N ILE A 12 17.05 -4.58 -13.41
CA ILE A 12 17.32 -4.64 -11.95
C ILE A 12 16.03 -4.94 -11.16
N ILE A 13 14.90 -4.38 -11.56
CA ILE A 13 13.63 -4.45 -10.81
C ILE A 13 12.84 -5.74 -11.08
N THR A 14 12.90 -6.30 -12.29
CA THR A 14 12.07 -7.47 -12.65
C THR A 14 12.31 -8.69 -11.75
N PRO A 15 13.54 -9.03 -11.33
CA PRO A 15 13.78 -10.16 -10.44
C PRO A 15 13.05 -10.07 -9.11
N THR A 16 12.83 -8.88 -8.54
CA THR A 16 12.14 -8.68 -7.24
C THR A 16 10.65 -9.04 -7.28
N PHE A 17 10.05 -9.11 -8.48
CA PHE A 17 8.67 -9.53 -8.68
C PHE A 17 8.57 -11.01 -9.13
N HIS A 18 9.65 -11.78 -9.01
CA HIS A 18 9.61 -13.21 -9.26
C HIS A 18 8.72 -13.92 -8.23
N VAL A 19 7.92 -14.90 -8.66
CA VAL A 19 6.87 -15.56 -7.83
C VAL A 19 7.42 -16.12 -6.51
N ASN A 20 8.67 -16.57 -6.48
CA ASN A 20 9.29 -17.07 -5.25
C ASN A 20 9.45 -15.98 -4.19
N ILE A 21 9.81 -14.75 -4.60
CA ILE A 21 9.90 -13.61 -3.69
C ILE A 21 8.50 -13.18 -3.25
N LEU A 22 7.52 -13.18 -4.16
CA LEU A 22 6.14 -12.87 -3.81
C LEU A 22 5.54 -13.85 -2.79
N LYS A 23 5.99 -15.11 -2.77
CA LYS A 23 5.61 -16.09 -1.75
C LYS A 23 6.15 -15.73 -0.37
N GLU A 24 7.33 -15.11 -0.29
CA GLU A 24 7.92 -14.65 0.97
C GLU A 24 7.07 -13.52 1.59
N PHE A 25 6.42 -12.70 0.76
CA PHE A 25 5.53 -11.62 1.21
C PHE A 25 4.19 -12.11 1.78
N LYS A 26 3.87 -13.40 1.68
CA LYS A 26 2.63 -13.96 2.23
C LYS A 26 2.46 -13.65 3.72
N GLY A 27 3.55 -13.65 4.49
CA GLY A 27 3.52 -13.29 5.91
C GLY A 27 3.02 -11.86 6.12
N VAL A 28 3.52 -10.91 5.34
CA VAL A 28 3.11 -9.49 5.39
C VAL A 28 1.63 -9.36 5.02
N PHE A 29 1.18 -9.99 3.94
CA PHE A 29 -0.24 -9.92 3.54
C PHE A 29 -1.19 -10.45 4.63
N ILE A 30 -0.81 -11.54 5.30
CA ILE A 30 -1.62 -12.10 6.40
C ILE A 30 -1.64 -11.15 7.59
N THR A 31 -0.49 -10.61 7.99
CA THR A 31 -0.40 -9.67 9.11
C THR A 31 -1.22 -8.41 8.85
N GLN A 32 -1.02 -7.76 7.70
CA GLN A 32 -1.75 -6.54 7.36
C GLN A 32 -3.24 -6.80 7.10
N GLY A 33 -3.60 -7.97 6.59
CA GLY A 33 -4.99 -8.40 6.44
C GLY A 33 -5.71 -8.60 7.78
N ARG A 34 -5.00 -9.06 8.82
CA ARG A 34 -5.57 -9.14 10.18
C ARG A 34 -5.81 -7.76 10.77
N VAL A 35 -4.85 -6.85 10.64
CA VAL A 35 -5.03 -5.45 11.08
C VAL A 35 -6.22 -4.80 10.37
N LEU A 36 -6.38 -5.04 9.06
CA LEU A 36 -7.54 -4.57 8.31
C LEU A 36 -8.85 -5.12 8.88
N ALA A 37 -8.91 -6.42 9.15
CA ALA A 37 -10.10 -7.04 9.75
C ALA A 37 -10.44 -6.40 11.11
N ASP A 38 -9.44 -6.21 11.98
CA ASP A 38 -9.63 -5.56 13.28
C ASP A 38 -10.17 -4.12 13.13
N GLN A 39 -9.67 -3.35 12.15
CA GLN A 39 -10.18 -2.00 11.87
C GLN A 39 -11.62 -2.01 11.36
N LEU A 40 -12.02 -3.05 10.60
CA LEU A 40 -13.37 -3.18 10.07
C LEU A 40 -14.36 -3.65 11.13
N ASP A 41 -13.95 -4.52 12.05
CA ASP A 41 -14.81 -4.97 13.15
C ASP A 41 -15.30 -3.79 14.00
N HIS A 42 -14.48 -2.76 14.20
CA HIS A 42 -14.88 -1.53 14.91
C HIS A 42 -16.01 -0.75 14.26
N VAL A 43 -16.23 -0.91 12.95
CA VAL A 43 -17.28 -0.20 12.20
C VAL A 43 -18.42 -1.12 11.77
N ALA A 44 -18.22 -2.44 11.82
CA ALA A 44 -19.20 -3.45 11.41
C ALA A 44 -20.46 -3.45 12.29
N ASP A 45 -20.31 -3.26 13.60
CA ASP A 45 -21.42 -3.30 14.56
C ASP A 45 -22.34 -2.07 14.50
N THR A 46 -22.01 -1.08 13.66
CA THR A 46 -22.80 0.16 13.56
C THR A 46 -24.08 0.01 12.74
N GLY A 47 -24.21 -1.07 11.96
CA GLY A 47 -25.35 -1.31 11.06
C GLY A 47 -25.46 -0.27 9.93
N ARG A 48 -24.40 0.51 9.67
CA ARG A 48 -24.34 1.54 8.64
C ARG A 48 -23.50 1.09 7.47
N GLU A 49 -23.78 1.64 6.31
CA GLU A 49 -22.88 1.53 5.17
C GLU A 49 -21.55 2.23 5.49
N VAL A 50 -20.44 1.58 5.11
CA VAL A 50 -19.09 2.07 5.34
C VAL A 50 -18.38 2.16 4.00
N ASP A 51 -17.74 3.30 3.74
CA ASP A 51 -16.79 3.41 2.63
C ASP A 51 -15.52 2.61 2.98
N ILE A 52 -15.29 1.54 2.23
CA ILE A 52 -14.17 0.62 2.43
C ILE A 52 -12.85 1.19 1.88
N PHE A 53 -12.92 2.15 0.97
CA PHE A 53 -11.75 2.62 0.23
C PHE A 53 -10.63 3.19 1.12
N PRO A 54 -10.90 4.01 2.15
CA PRO A 54 -9.86 4.49 3.07
C PRO A 54 -9.14 3.38 3.84
N PHE A 55 -9.85 2.30 4.18
CA PHE A 55 -9.26 1.15 4.87
C PHE A 55 -8.33 0.37 3.96
N LEU A 56 -8.77 0.07 2.73
CA LEU A 56 -7.95 -0.61 1.73
C LEU A 56 -6.73 0.22 1.33
N LYS A 57 -6.89 1.54 1.21
CA LYS A 57 -5.78 2.45 0.90
C LYS A 57 -4.67 2.36 1.96
N ARG A 58 -5.03 2.43 3.25
CA ARG A 58 -4.05 2.30 4.35
C ARG A 58 -3.41 0.92 4.40
N CYS A 59 -4.21 -0.15 4.26
CA CYS A 59 -3.71 -1.53 4.20
C CYS A 59 -2.71 -1.72 3.05
N THR A 60 -3.01 -1.17 1.87
CA THR A 60 -2.13 -1.24 0.70
C THR A 60 -0.81 -0.53 0.96
N LEU A 61 -0.84 0.64 1.62
CA LEU A 61 0.36 1.38 2.01
C LEU A 61 1.24 0.58 2.97
N ASP A 62 0.65 -0.04 4.00
CA ASP A 62 1.41 -0.88 4.94
C ASP A 62 2.04 -2.08 4.23
N ILE A 63 1.29 -2.74 3.35
CA ILE A 63 1.80 -3.88 2.57
C ILE A 63 2.98 -3.48 1.69
N ILE A 64 2.89 -2.39 0.92
CA ILE A 64 3.97 -2.00 0.01
C ILE A 64 5.20 -1.48 0.78
N SER A 65 5.00 -0.74 1.87
CA SER A 65 6.09 -0.26 2.71
C SER A 65 6.84 -1.42 3.38
N GLU A 66 6.14 -2.44 3.87
CA GLU A 66 6.80 -3.60 4.48
C GLU A 66 7.44 -4.53 3.44
N THR A 67 6.79 -4.80 2.32
CA THR A 67 7.33 -5.73 1.31
C THR A 67 8.46 -5.12 0.47
N ALA A 68 8.33 -3.88 0.03
CA ALA A 68 9.30 -3.25 -0.87
C ALA A 68 10.34 -2.40 -0.13
N MET A 69 9.99 -1.80 1.02
CA MET A 69 10.88 -0.90 1.76
C MET A 69 11.38 -1.50 3.08
N GLY A 70 10.86 -2.67 3.48
CA GLY A 70 11.24 -3.34 4.73
C GLY A 70 10.91 -2.53 5.98
N THR A 71 9.99 -1.57 5.90
CA THR A 71 9.70 -0.60 6.97
C THR A 71 8.21 -0.64 7.33
N PRO A 72 7.85 -0.85 8.61
CA PRO A 72 6.45 -0.82 9.04
C PRO A 72 5.96 0.61 9.12
N LEU A 73 4.98 0.95 8.27
CA LEU A 73 4.38 2.29 8.22
C LEU A 73 3.25 2.46 9.25
N ASN A 74 2.59 1.37 9.64
CA ASN A 74 1.46 1.37 10.60
C ASN A 74 0.35 2.37 10.24
N ALA A 75 0.13 2.62 8.94
CA ALA A 75 -0.84 3.56 8.42
C ALA A 75 -2.26 3.22 8.88
N GLN A 76 -2.59 1.92 8.97
CA GLN A 76 -3.90 1.47 9.45
C GLN A 76 -4.24 1.87 10.88
N THR A 77 -3.23 2.09 11.73
CA THR A 77 -3.39 2.43 13.15
C THR A 77 -2.96 3.86 13.47
N GLY A 78 -2.89 4.74 12.46
CA GLY A 78 -2.55 6.16 12.64
C GLY A 78 -1.06 6.49 12.69
N GLY A 79 -0.18 5.55 12.27
CA GLY A 79 1.23 5.82 12.08
C GLY A 79 1.51 6.61 10.80
N HIS A 80 2.62 7.37 10.79
CA HIS A 80 3.17 8.03 9.60
C HIS A 80 2.13 8.83 8.77
N VAL A 81 1.27 9.57 9.46
CA VAL A 81 0.18 10.36 8.87
C VAL A 81 0.69 11.33 7.79
N GLU A 82 1.81 12.01 8.04
CA GLU A 82 2.42 12.95 7.08
C GLU A 82 2.75 12.28 5.73
N TYR A 83 3.24 11.04 5.75
CA TYR A 83 3.52 10.30 4.52
C TYR A 83 2.22 9.90 3.80
N CYS A 84 1.23 9.43 4.55
CA CYS A 84 -0.08 9.08 3.99
C CYS A 84 -0.79 10.28 3.36
N ASP A 85 -0.67 11.45 3.99
CA ASP A 85 -1.23 12.70 3.50
C ASP A 85 -0.49 13.17 2.24
N ALA A 86 0.85 13.16 2.25
CA ALA A 86 1.65 13.52 1.08
C ALA A 86 1.35 12.62 -0.14
N VAL A 87 1.20 11.31 0.06
CA VAL A 87 0.81 10.38 -1.01
C VAL A 87 -0.60 10.69 -1.53
N SER A 88 -1.52 11.05 -0.64
CA SER A 88 -2.89 11.41 -1.00
C SER A 88 -2.95 12.69 -1.83
N GLU A 89 -2.25 13.73 -1.38
CA GLU A 89 -2.13 15.01 -2.07
C GLU A 89 -1.55 14.82 -3.47
N LEU A 90 -0.43 14.10 -3.58
CA LEU A 90 0.21 13.82 -4.86
C LEU A 90 -0.72 13.03 -5.81
N THR A 91 -1.46 12.05 -5.30
CA THR A 91 -2.43 11.29 -6.09
C THR A 91 -3.54 12.18 -6.63
N ASN A 92 -4.02 13.13 -5.83
CA ASN A 92 -5.05 14.08 -6.26
C ASN A 92 -4.52 15.03 -7.32
N LEU A 93 -3.34 15.62 -7.11
CA LEU A 93 -2.70 16.52 -8.07
C LEU A 93 -2.47 15.85 -9.43
N VAL A 94 -1.99 14.60 -9.42
CA VAL A 94 -1.81 13.79 -10.63
C VAL A 94 -3.14 13.55 -11.32
N SER A 95 -4.18 13.18 -10.56
CA SER A 95 -5.51 12.90 -11.10
C SER A 95 -6.17 14.14 -11.72
N GLU A 96 -5.95 15.33 -11.13
CA GLU A 96 -6.41 16.60 -11.68
C GLU A 96 -5.63 17.00 -12.94
N HIS A 97 -4.32 16.75 -12.99
CA HIS A 97 -3.50 17.07 -14.16
C HIS A 97 -3.83 16.22 -15.40
N PHE A 98 -4.27 14.97 -15.20
CA PHE A 98 -4.63 14.04 -16.27
C PHE A 98 -6.12 14.04 -16.63
N ARG A 99 -6.93 14.88 -15.96
CA ARG A 99 -8.36 15.08 -16.25
C ARG A 99 -8.57 16.22 -17.23
#